data_AF-A0A3N9XLQ2-F1
#
_entry.id   AF-A0A3N9XLQ2-F1
#
_cell.length_a   1.000
_cell.length_b   1.000
_cell.length_c   1.000
_cell.angle_alpha   90.00
_cell.angle_beta   90.00
_cell.angle_gamma   90.00
#
_symmetry.space_group_name_H-M   'P 1'
#
loop_
_entity.id
_entity.type
_entity.pdbx_description
1 polymer ?
#
loop_
_entity_poly.entity_id
_entity_poly.type
_entity_poly.pdbx_seq_one_letter_code
_entity_poly.pdbx_strand_id
1 'polypeptide(L)'
;MEDELQLFTSRYQRFRPEQGAPVRTTVGKPRFPLPYELAGFARFLAPTYGMLKMAEGPYRHLYLERLEGIGVDLIAEQFAEIADYAGHDRLVLLCFCDLSVPPPDNWCHRRMFAAWWEEQTRHEVPELAERREPPAPTLFD
;
A
#
# COMPACT_ATOMS: atom_id res chain seq x y z
N MET A 1 19.44 10.94 15.33
CA MET A 1 18.04 11.07 14.93
C MET A 1 17.71 9.72 14.37
N GLU A 2 17.00 8.88 15.14
CA GLU A 2 16.39 7.69 14.55
C GLU A 2 15.39 8.21 13.53
N ASP A 3 15.55 7.79 12.28
CA ASP A 3 14.63 8.18 11.22
C ASP A 3 13.26 7.55 11.55
N GLU A 4 12.26 8.40 11.71
CA GLU A 4 10.90 7.95 12.02
C GLU A 4 10.33 7.19 10.82
N LEU A 5 9.71 6.03 11.09
CA LEU A 5 9.08 5.18 10.08
C LEU A 5 8.00 5.96 9.30
N GLN A 6 8.17 6.06 7.98
CA GLN A 6 7.22 6.71 7.08
C GLN A 6 6.49 5.69 6.20
N LEU A 7 5.17 5.78 6.17
CA LEU A 7 4.32 4.91 5.36
C LEU A 7 3.78 5.65 4.14
N PHE A 8 3.81 4.96 3.00
CA PHE A 8 3.25 5.45 1.75
C PHE A 8 2.43 4.34 1.08
N THR A 9 1.52 4.70 0.19
CA THR A 9 0.78 3.72 -0.63
C THR A 9 1.10 3.88 -2.12
N SER A 10 1.09 2.78 -2.86
CA SER A 10 1.19 2.79 -4.33
C SER A 10 0.59 1.53 -4.95
N ARG A 11 0.51 1.50 -6.27
CA ARG A 11 0.27 0.26 -7.02
C ARG A 11 1.58 -0.37 -7.49
N TYR A 12 1.62 -1.69 -7.57
CA TYR A 12 2.83 -2.42 -8.00
C TYR A 12 3.46 -1.86 -9.28
N GLN A 13 2.67 -1.57 -10.30
CA GLN A 13 3.19 -1.12 -11.61
C GLN A 13 3.86 0.26 -11.55
N ARG A 14 3.51 1.10 -10.57
CA ARG A 14 3.99 2.48 -10.47
C ARG A 14 5.10 2.69 -9.46
N PHE A 15 5.28 1.75 -8.54
CA PHE A 15 6.39 1.81 -7.61
C PHE A 15 7.73 1.84 -8.33
N ARG A 16 8.68 2.62 -7.79
CA ARG A 16 10.07 2.71 -8.19
C ARG A 16 10.96 2.54 -6.95
N PRO A 17 12.07 1.77 -7.02
CA PRO A 17 12.92 1.48 -5.87
C PRO A 17 13.38 2.72 -5.07
N GLU A 18 13.58 3.85 -5.73
CA GLU A 18 14.02 5.10 -5.10
C GLU A 18 12.94 5.72 -4.20
N GLN A 19 11.71 5.19 -4.23
CA GLN A 19 10.59 5.67 -3.42
C GLN A 19 10.50 5.00 -2.04
N GLY A 20 11.36 4.02 -1.73
CA GLY A 20 11.41 3.34 -0.44
C GLY A 20 11.36 1.81 -0.56
N ALA A 21 11.11 1.11 0.54
CA ALA A 21 11.01 -0.35 0.57
C ALA A 21 9.61 -0.82 0.14
N PRO A 22 9.46 -1.61 -0.93
CA PRO A 22 8.16 -2.06 -1.42
C PRO A 22 7.60 -3.21 -0.58
N VAL A 23 6.42 -3.01 0.01
CA VAL A 23 5.78 -3.96 0.91
C VAL A 23 4.49 -4.48 0.30
N ARG A 24 4.36 -5.80 0.22
CA ARG A 24 3.10 -6.42 -0.23
C ARG A 24 2.02 -6.24 0.83
N THR A 25 0.83 -5.81 0.41
CA THR A 25 -0.40 -5.82 1.24
C THR A 25 -1.52 -6.66 0.60
N THR A 26 -1.19 -7.53 -0.35
CA THR A 26 -2.16 -8.33 -1.10
C THR A 26 -2.09 -9.81 -0.73
N VAL A 27 -3.24 -10.49 -0.80
CA VAL A 27 -3.34 -11.94 -0.58
C VAL A 27 -2.46 -12.72 -1.55
N GLY A 28 -2.63 -12.45 -2.84
CA GLY A 28 -1.80 -13.01 -3.89
C GLY A 28 -0.49 -12.24 -4.04
N LYS A 29 0.55 -12.93 -4.51
CA LYS A 29 1.75 -12.27 -5.06
C LYS A 29 1.48 -11.82 -6.50
N PRO A 30 2.13 -10.75 -6.99
CA PRO A 30 2.16 -10.41 -8.41
C PRO A 30 2.61 -11.61 -9.25
N ARG A 31 1.90 -11.87 -10.36
CA ARG A 31 2.23 -12.94 -11.32
C ARG A 31 2.94 -12.42 -12.57
N PHE A 32 3.02 -11.11 -12.71
CA PHE A 32 3.83 -10.43 -13.71
C PHE A 32 5.22 -10.14 -13.14
N PRO A 33 6.26 -10.05 -13.97
CA PRO A 33 7.60 -9.70 -13.52
C PRO A 33 7.60 -8.29 -12.90
N LEU A 34 8.23 -8.16 -11.73
CA LEU A 34 8.52 -6.88 -11.12
C LEU A 34 9.99 -6.53 -11.39
N PRO A 35 10.31 -5.27 -11.73
CA PRO A 35 11.70 -4.83 -11.89
C PRO A 35 12.40 -4.57 -10.55
N TYR A 36 11.80 -5.03 -9.44
CA TYR A 36 12.26 -4.83 -8.07
C TYR A 36 11.83 -6.01 -7.20
N GLU A 37 12.53 -6.21 -6.09
CA GLU A 37 12.19 -7.21 -5.09
C GLU A 37 11.29 -6.61 -4.01
N LEU A 38 10.39 -7.42 -3.45
CA LEU A 38 9.55 -7.00 -2.33
C LEU A 38 10.37 -7.10 -1.03
N ALA A 39 10.40 -6.02 -0.26
CA ALA A 39 11.09 -5.95 1.01
C ALA A 39 10.38 -6.73 2.12
N GLY A 40 9.07 -6.94 2.00
CA GLY A 40 8.31 -7.66 3.02
C GLY A 40 6.84 -7.91 2.66
N PHE A 41 6.13 -8.53 3.61
CA PHE A 41 4.71 -8.80 3.51
C PHE A 41 3.99 -8.34 4.77
N ALA A 42 3.24 -7.24 4.66
CA ALA A 42 2.36 -6.77 5.72
C ALA A 42 1.08 -7.62 5.73
N ARG A 43 1.16 -8.80 6.35
CA ARG A 43 0.10 -9.82 6.35
C ARG A 43 -1.20 -9.33 6.99
N PHE A 44 -1.13 -8.42 7.95
CA PHE A 44 -2.30 -7.90 8.65
C PHE A 44 -3.16 -7.00 7.76
N LEU A 45 -2.52 -6.31 6.80
CA LEU A 45 -3.19 -5.47 5.81
C LEU A 45 -3.77 -6.26 4.63
N ALA A 46 -3.45 -7.54 4.52
CA ALA A 46 -3.99 -8.34 3.42
C ALA A 46 -5.50 -8.57 3.62
N PRO A 47 -6.34 -8.28 2.60
CA PRO A 47 -7.73 -8.72 2.63
C PRO A 47 -7.82 -10.25 2.71
N THR A 48 -8.99 -10.84 2.87
CA THR A 48 -9.13 -12.30 2.69
C THR A 48 -9.48 -12.63 1.25
N TYR A 49 -9.30 -13.88 0.82
CA TYR A 49 -9.78 -14.32 -0.49
C TYR A 49 -11.29 -14.09 -0.68
N GLY A 50 -12.09 -14.26 0.38
CA GLY A 50 -13.54 -14.04 0.33
C GLY A 50 -13.90 -12.58 0.05
N MET A 51 -13.07 -11.63 0.47
CA MET A 51 -13.31 -10.20 0.27
C MET A 51 -13.10 -9.76 -1.18
N LEU A 52 -12.31 -10.48 -1.99
CA LEU A 52 -11.94 -10.05 -3.35
C LEU A 52 -13.11 -9.91 -4.33
N LYS A 53 -14.28 -10.48 -4.00
CA LYS A 53 -15.49 -10.44 -4.84
C LYS A 53 -16.60 -9.56 -4.25
N MET A 54 -16.33 -8.85 -3.16
CA MET A 54 -17.32 -8.01 -2.49
C MET A 54 -17.39 -6.62 -3.11
N ALA A 55 -18.58 -6.01 -3.04
CA ALA A 55 -18.74 -4.58 -3.31
C ALA A 55 -18.07 -3.74 -2.20
N GLU A 56 -17.78 -2.47 -2.49
CA GLU A 56 -17.01 -1.58 -1.59
C GLU A 56 -17.58 -1.52 -0.17
N GLY A 57 -18.89 -1.31 -0.01
CA GLY A 57 -19.50 -1.11 1.31
C GLY A 57 -19.26 -2.29 2.27
N PRO A 58 -19.73 -3.51 1.92
CA PRO A 58 -19.44 -4.71 2.71
C PRO A 58 -17.95 -5.00 2.87
N TYR A 59 -17.15 -4.76 1.83
CA TYR A 59 -15.70 -4.93 1.89
C TYR A 59 -15.10 -4.02 2.96
N ARG A 60 -15.42 -2.72 2.92
CA ARG A 60 -14.90 -1.69 3.82
C ARG A 60 -15.23 -2.04 5.25
N HIS A 61 -16.48 -2.39 5.54
CA HIS A 61 -16.91 -2.77 6.87
C HIS A 61 -16.06 -3.92 7.45
N LEU A 62 -15.96 -5.03 6.72
CA LEU A 62 -15.19 -6.20 7.15
C LEU A 62 -13.68 -5.92 7.20
N TYR A 63 -13.16 -5.07 6.31
CA TYR A 63 -11.74 -4.72 6.31
C TYR A 63 -11.37 -3.91 7.55
N LEU A 64 -12.16 -2.88 7.87
CA LEU A 64 -11.92 -2.03 9.04
C LEU A 64 -12.12 -2.81 10.35
N GLU A 65 -13.16 -3.65 10.45
CA GLU A 65 -13.36 -4.53 11.61
C GLU A 65 -12.14 -5.43 11.88
N ARG A 66 -11.52 -5.95 10.81
CA ARG A 66 -10.29 -6.74 10.94
C ARG A 66 -9.09 -5.92 11.40
N LEU A 67 -8.94 -4.68 10.91
CA LEU A 67 -7.86 -3.80 11.36
C LEU A 67 -8.02 -3.46 12.85
N GLU A 68 -9.24 -3.11 13.28
CA GLU A 68 -9.56 -2.87 14.68
C GLU A 68 -9.28 -4.10 15.56
N GLY A 69 -9.69 -5.29 15.11
CA GLY A 69 -9.45 -6.53 15.85
C GLY A 69 -7.98 -6.93 15.96
N ILE A 70 -7.11 -6.44 15.06
CA ILE A 70 -5.66 -6.64 15.13
C ILE A 70 -5.01 -5.56 16.01
N GLY A 71 -5.46 -4.31 15.88
CA GLY A 71 -4.96 -3.16 16.63
C GLY A 71 -3.69 -2.53 16.05
N VAL A 72 -3.46 -1.28 16.44
CA VAL A 72 -2.35 -0.45 15.97
C VAL A 72 -1.00 -1.07 16.33
N ASP A 73 -0.84 -1.55 17.56
CA ASP A 73 0.46 -2.01 18.10
C ASP A 73 1.04 -3.17 17.27
N LEU A 74 0.24 -4.20 16.97
CA LEU A 74 0.69 -5.34 16.18
C LEU A 74 0.99 -4.98 14.72
N ILE A 75 0.28 -3.98 14.19
CA ILE A 75 0.54 -3.48 12.83
C ILE A 75 1.82 -2.65 12.82
N ALA A 76 2.05 -1.81 13.83
CA ALA A 76 3.28 -1.03 13.99
C ALA A 76 4.50 -1.94 14.15
N GLU A 77 4.41 -2.97 15.00
CA GLU A 77 5.46 -3.97 15.19
C GLU A 77 5.82 -4.66 13.87
N GLN A 78 4.80 -5.07 13.08
CA GLN A 78 5.02 -5.65 11.76
C GLN A 78 5.74 -4.69 10.79
N PHE A 79 5.45 -3.39 10.85
CA PHE A 79 6.17 -2.44 10.01
C PHE A 79 7.60 -2.23 10.48
N ALA A 80 7.85 -2.16 11.79
CA ALA A 80 9.20 -2.07 12.35
C ALA A 80 10.05 -3.28 11.91
N GLU A 81 9.52 -4.51 12.03
CA GLU A 81 10.21 -5.72 11.57
C GLU A 81 10.56 -5.67 10.07
N ILE A 82 9.64 -5.18 9.24
CA ILE A 82 9.85 -5.05 7.79
C ILE A 82 10.88 -3.97 7.49
N ALA A 83 10.84 -2.82 8.18
CA ALA A 83 11.78 -1.72 8.01
C ALA A 83 13.20 -2.14 8.41
N ASP A 84 13.33 -2.84 9.56
CA ASP A 84 14.60 -3.39 10.04
C ASP A 84 15.20 -4.38 9.04
N TYR A 85 14.38 -5.32 8.54
CA TYR A 85 14.83 -6.28 7.53
C TYR A 85 15.23 -5.60 6.22
N ALA A 86 14.52 -4.55 5.83
CA ALA A 86 14.81 -3.78 4.62
C ALA A 86 16.02 -2.83 4.79
N GLY A 87 16.40 -2.49 6.02
CA GLY A 87 17.32 -1.41 6.32
C GLY A 87 16.82 -0.05 5.79
N HIS A 88 15.50 0.19 5.85
CA HIS A 88 14.86 1.35 5.23
C HIS A 88 13.60 1.80 5.98
N ASP A 89 13.60 3.04 6.49
CA ASP A 89 12.51 3.58 7.32
C ASP A 89 11.31 4.12 6.52
N ARG A 90 11.41 4.10 5.19
CA ARG A 90 10.29 4.42 4.29
C ARG A 90 9.70 3.15 3.69
N LEU A 91 8.49 2.79 4.07
CA LEU A 91 7.76 1.65 3.51
C LEU A 91 6.70 2.10 2.51
N VAL A 92 6.62 1.43 1.36
CA VAL A 92 5.59 1.67 0.35
C VAL A 92 4.67 0.46 0.24
N LEU A 93 3.43 0.62 0.71
CA LEU A 93 2.39 -0.39 0.77
C LEU A 93 1.75 -0.58 -0.60
N LEU A 94 2.00 -1.74 -1.22
CA LEU A 94 1.65 -2.02 -2.61
C LEU A 94 0.37 -2.86 -2.75
N CYS A 95 -0.47 -2.44 -3.70
CA CYS A 95 -1.64 -3.18 -4.17
C CYS A 95 -1.71 -3.24 -5.71
N PHE A 96 -2.65 -4.02 -6.26
CA PHE A 96 -2.90 -4.12 -7.69
C PHE A 96 -3.82 -3.02 -8.24
N CYS A 97 -4.76 -2.51 -7.44
CA CYS A 97 -5.85 -1.67 -7.94
C CYS A 97 -5.32 -0.37 -8.55
N ASP A 98 -5.87 -0.02 -9.71
CA ASP A 98 -5.71 1.29 -10.30
C ASP A 98 -6.73 2.25 -9.72
N LEU A 99 -6.26 3.36 -9.13
CA LEU A 99 -7.13 4.33 -8.47
C LEU A 99 -7.40 5.56 -9.33
N SER A 100 -6.89 5.60 -10.57
CA SER A 100 -7.24 6.62 -11.57
C SER A 100 -8.50 6.26 -12.36
N VAL A 101 -9.06 5.07 -12.15
CA VAL A 101 -10.36 4.69 -12.74
C VAL A 101 -11.48 5.56 -12.15
N PRO A 102 -12.56 5.84 -12.89
CA PRO A 102 -13.68 6.61 -12.36
C PRO A 102 -14.47 5.81 -11.30
N PRO A 103 -15.24 6.49 -10.43
CA PRO A 103 -16.25 5.83 -9.61
C PRO A 103 -17.23 5.00 -10.45
N PRO A 104 -17.75 3.88 -9.91
CA PRO A 104 -17.67 3.43 -8.51
C PRO A 104 -16.45 2.54 -8.20
N ASP A 105 -15.52 2.32 -9.14
CA ASP A 105 -14.43 1.35 -8.98
C ASP A 105 -13.13 1.96 -8.41
N ASN A 106 -13.16 3.25 -8.06
CA ASN A 106 -12.00 4.04 -7.65
C ASN A 106 -11.62 3.88 -6.16
N TRP A 107 -11.70 2.66 -5.64
CA TRP A 107 -11.41 2.32 -4.24
C TRP A 107 -10.46 1.14 -4.12
N CYS A 108 -9.81 1.03 -2.96
CA CYS A 108 -8.87 -0.04 -2.66
C CYS A 108 -8.63 -0.11 -1.14
N HIS A 109 -8.33 -1.30 -0.63
CA HIS A 109 -8.00 -1.51 0.78
C HIS A 109 -6.81 -0.67 1.26
N ARG A 110 -5.86 -0.35 0.38
CA ARG A 110 -4.71 0.49 0.75
C ARG A 110 -5.13 1.91 1.16
N ARG A 111 -6.14 2.49 0.50
CA ARG A 111 -6.72 3.80 0.89
C ARG A 111 -7.55 3.68 2.17
N MET A 112 -8.28 2.58 2.32
CA MET A 112 -9.04 2.31 3.57
C MET A 112 -8.09 2.20 4.76
N PHE A 113 -6.98 1.49 4.60
CA PHE A 113 -5.92 1.40 5.60
C PHE A 113 -5.29 2.76 5.88
N ALA A 114 -4.95 3.53 4.85
CA ALA A 114 -4.34 4.86 5.03
C ALA A 114 -5.22 5.78 5.90
N ALA A 115 -6.52 5.86 5.59
CA ALA A 115 -7.47 6.65 6.36
C ALA A 115 -7.61 6.13 7.80
N TRP A 116 -7.74 4.81 7.97
CA TRP A 116 -7.81 4.20 9.29
C TRP A 116 -6.55 4.48 10.12
N TRP A 117 -5.36 4.30 9.54
CA TRP A 117 -4.08 4.53 10.22
C TRP A 117 -3.95 5.98 10.70
N GLU A 118 -4.31 6.94 9.85
CA GLU A 118 -4.29 8.36 10.20
C GLU A 118 -5.28 8.68 11.32
N GLU A 119 -6.48 8.11 11.30
CA GLU A 119 -7.47 8.27 12.38
C GLU A 119 -6.93 7.74 13.73
N GLN A 120 -6.25 6.60 13.71
CA GLN A 120 -5.73 5.95 14.92
C GLN A 120 -4.43 6.58 15.45
N THR A 121 -3.54 6.99 14.56
CA THR A 121 -2.15 7.36 14.91
C THR A 121 -1.82 8.82 14.69
N ARG A 122 -2.67 9.56 13.95
CA ARG A 122 -2.40 10.91 13.43
C ARG A 122 -1.23 10.99 12.43
N HIS A 123 -0.71 9.85 11.98
CA HIS A 123 0.31 9.80 10.94
C HIS A 123 -0.34 9.54 9.57
N GLU A 124 -0.09 10.44 8.63
CA GLU A 124 -0.61 10.30 7.27
C GLU A 124 0.07 9.16 6.51
N VAL A 125 -0.68 8.48 5.64
CA VAL A 125 -0.16 7.47 4.71
C VAL A 125 -0.49 7.86 3.28
N PRO A 126 0.22 8.85 2.70
CA PRO A 126 -0.12 9.39 1.40
C PRO A 126 0.10 8.39 0.27
N GLU A 127 -0.78 8.41 -0.73
CA GLU A 127 -0.54 7.72 -2.00
C GLU A 127 0.57 8.47 -2.75
N LEU A 128 1.61 7.75 -3.17
CA LEU A 128 2.67 8.33 -3.99
C LEU A 128 2.06 8.81 -5.30
N ALA A 129 2.19 10.11 -5.55
CA ALA A 129 1.72 10.73 -6.78
C ALA A 129 2.25 9.96 -7.99
N GLU A 130 1.40 9.80 -8.99
CA GLU A 130 1.86 9.42 -10.31
C GLU A 130 2.89 10.49 -10.73
N ARG A 131 4.17 10.14 -10.87
CA ARG A 131 4.97 10.91 -11.82
C ARG A 131 4.24 10.75 -13.14
N ARG A 132 3.61 11.83 -13.62
CA ARG A 132 3.37 11.98 -15.05
C ARG A 132 4.75 11.87 -15.66
N GLU A 133 5.03 10.71 -16.26
CA GLU A 133 6.13 10.60 -17.19
C GLU A 133 5.90 11.74 -18.19
N PRO A 134 6.88 12.64 -18.41
CA PRO A 134 6.75 13.58 -19.51
C PRO A 134 6.44 12.76 -20.76
N PRO A 135 5.53 13.21 -21.64
CA PRO A 135 5.27 12.49 -22.87
C PRO A 135 6.61 12.18 -23.53
N ALA A 136 6.77 10.96 -24.03
CA ALA A 136 7.97 10.59 -24.76
C ALA A 136 8.26 11.69 -25.79
N PRO A 137 9.50 12.19 -25.89
CA PRO A 137 9.83 13.20 -26.88
C PRO A 137 9.34 12.69 -28.23
N THR A 138 8.51 13.49 -28.88
CA THR A 138 8.05 13.16 -30.21
C THR A 138 9.22 13.37 -31.17
N LEU A 139 9.18 12.73 -32.35
CA LEU A 139 10.21 12.94 -33.38
C LEU A 139 10.31 14.41 -33.86
N PHE A 140 9.47 15.29 -33.33
CA PHE A 140 9.34 16.70 -33.68
C PHE A 140 9.79 17.66 -32.56
N ASP A 141 10.37 17.14 -31.47
CA ASP A 141 11.02 17.92 -30.40
C ASP A 141 12.54 18.01 -30.61
#